data_AF-A0A135VL06-F1
#
_entry.id   AF-A0A135VL06-F1
#
_cell.length_a   1.000
_cell.length_b   1.000
_cell.length_c   1.000
_cell.angle_alpha   90.00
_cell.angle_beta   90.00
_cell.angle_gamma   90.00
#
_symmetry.space_group_name_H-M   'P 1'
#
loop_
_entity.id
_entity.type
_entity.pdbx_description
1 polymer ?
#
loop_
_entity_poly.entity_id
_entity_poly.type
_entity_poly.pdbx_seq_one_letter_code
_entity_poly.pdbx_strand_id
1 'polypeptide(L)'
;MVTSRKVLRGAVGHIILFIINFLVFVGLVESYQILTTELPLLTGLVLGYMVIHTTILLSVQLGIQVLELIRIRMPTLLISYYFLFDDDEAIPMPLLDPVKSRLGVITLLLVISGGPVFFPIFAASGLLFVMALLVQNPLTLPLIISYFIEFINWMPPLLVLIVAIVIASIVIIEFRHV
;
A
#
# COMPACT_ATOMS: atom_id res chain seq x y z
N MET A 1 4.39 19.01 -25.38
CA MET A 1 4.82 19.64 -24.10
C MET A 1 3.81 19.29 -23.02
N VAL A 2 4.18 18.44 -22.05
CA VAL A 2 3.37 18.30 -20.84
C VAL A 2 3.43 19.64 -20.12
N THR A 3 2.29 20.29 -19.90
CA THR A 3 2.25 21.57 -19.21
C THR A 3 2.82 21.39 -17.80
N SER A 4 3.71 22.28 -17.34
CA SER A 4 4.37 22.18 -16.02
C SER A 4 3.37 21.99 -14.86
N ARG A 5 2.14 22.48 -15.05
CA ARG A 5 1.00 22.26 -14.15
C ARG A 5 0.60 20.79 -13.97
N LYS A 6 0.66 19.97 -15.04
CA LYS A 6 0.37 18.54 -14.97
C LYS A 6 1.46 17.78 -14.21
N VAL A 7 2.73 18.12 -14.43
CA VAL A 7 3.86 17.53 -13.71
C VAL A 7 3.79 17.86 -12.22
N LEU A 8 3.53 19.12 -11.87
CA LEU A 8 3.36 19.55 -10.48
C LEU A 8 2.20 18.81 -9.79
N ARG A 9 1.03 18.71 -10.46
CA ARG A 9 -0.12 17.95 -9.93
C ARG A 9 0.20 16.47 -9.72
N GLY A 10 0.92 15.85 -10.66
CA GLY A 10 1.38 14.47 -10.52
C GLY A 10 2.30 14.30 -9.31
N ALA A 11 3.32 15.15 -9.19
CA ALA A 11 4.27 15.12 -8.08
C ALA A 11 3.57 15.30 -6.72
N VAL A 12 2.67 16.28 -6.60
CA VAL A 12 1.88 16.52 -5.38
C VAL A 12 1.01 15.31 -5.05
N GLY A 13 0.33 14.73 -6.05
CA GLY A 13 -0.46 13.51 -5.85
C GLY A 13 0.40 12.37 -5.32
N HIS A 14 1.58 12.16 -5.90
CA HIS A 14 2.48 11.08 -5.49
C HIS A 14 2.99 11.29 -4.07
N ILE A 15 3.31 12.53 -3.69
CA ILE A 15 3.70 12.86 -2.31
C ILE A 15 2.56 12.58 -1.33
N ILE A 16 1.33 13.00 -1.65
CA ILE A 16 0.16 12.76 -0.80
C ILE A 16 -0.07 11.26 -0.63
N LEU A 17 -0.08 10.50 -1.72
CA LEU A 17 -0.29 9.06 -1.67
C LEU A 17 0.87 8.36 -0.93
N PHE A 18 2.11 8.81 -1.10
CA PHE A 18 3.25 8.30 -0.36
C PHE A 18 3.09 8.51 1.14
N ILE A 19 2.64 9.70 1.58
CA ILE A 19 2.36 9.98 2.99
C ILE A 19 1.26 9.05 3.51
N ILE A 20 0.17 8.85 2.76
CA ILE A 20 -0.90 7.93 3.16
C ILE A 20 -0.36 6.50 3.29
N ASN A 21 0.39 6.01 2.30
CA ASN A 21 1.00 4.69 2.33
C ASN A 21 1.97 4.52 3.50
N PHE A 22 2.75 5.56 3.82
CA PHE A 22 3.62 5.58 4.99
C PHE A 22 2.81 5.48 6.29
N LEU A 23 1.71 6.21 6.43
CA LEU A 23 0.84 6.10 7.60
C LEU A 23 0.21 4.70 7.72
N VAL A 24 -0.25 4.12 6.62
CA VAL A 24 -0.74 2.72 6.61
C VAL A 24 0.35 1.76 7.05
N PHE A 25 1.58 1.95 6.55
CA PHE A 25 2.72 1.14 6.93
C PHE A 25 3.02 1.22 8.44
N VAL A 26 3.05 2.43 9.01
CA VAL A 26 3.23 2.61 10.46
C VAL A 26 2.11 1.90 11.23
N GLY A 27 0.85 2.08 10.82
CA GLY A 27 -0.28 1.41 11.45
C GLY A 27 -0.17 -0.12 11.39
N LEU A 28 0.37 -0.68 10.30
CA LEU A 28 0.62 -2.11 10.17
C LEU A 28 1.72 -2.59 11.12
N VAL A 29 2.85 -1.89 11.19
CA VAL A 29 3.97 -2.25 12.08
C VAL A 29 3.52 -2.27 13.53
N GLU A 30 2.79 -1.26 13.97
CA GLU A 30 2.24 -1.21 15.34
C GLU A 30 1.23 -2.34 15.59
N SER A 31 0.39 -2.64 14.61
CA SER A 31 -0.57 -3.75 14.73
C SER A 31 0.11 -5.12 14.77
N TYR A 32 1.24 -5.29 14.08
CA TYR A 32 2.08 -6.48 14.20
C TYR A 32 2.63 -6.62 15.63
N GLN A 33 3.04 -5.53 16.27
CA GLN A 33 3.48 -5.58 17.67
C GLN A 33 2.32 -5.99 18.59
N ILE A 34 1.12 -5.43 18.39
CA ILE A 34 -0.08 -5.80 19.15
C ILE A 34 -0.39 -7.30 18.99
N LEU A 35 -0.20 -7.88 17.80
CA LEU A 35 -0.38 -9.33 17.57
C LEU A 35 0.60 -10.22 18.35
N THR A 36 1.72 -9.68 18.83
CA THR A 36 2.66 -10.45 19.68
C THR A 36 2.24 -10.48 21.16
N THR A 37 1.22 -9.71 21.54
CA THR A 37 0.65 -9.71 22.88
C THR A 37 -0.45 -10.77 23.03
N GLU A 38 -0.81 -11.12 24.27
CA GLU A 38 -1.92 -12.05 24.54
C GLU A 38 -3.26 -11.39 24.21
N LEU A 39 -3.79 -11.69 23.02
CA LEU A 39 -5.11 -11.27 22.58
C LEU A 39 -6.13 -12.41 22.72
N PRO A 40 -7.40 -12.11 23.01
CA PRO A 40 -8.48 -13.07 22.83
C PRO A 40 -8.44 -13.65 21.40
N LEU A 41 -8.64 -14.96 21.26
CA LEU A 41 -8.48 -15.68 19.99
C LEU A 41 -9.20 -14.99 18.82
N LEU A 42 -10.46 -14.60 19.00
CA LEU A 42 -11.25 -13.95 17.95
C LEU A 42 -10.66 -12.60 17.53
N THR A 43 -10.21 -11.79 18.50
CA THR A 43 -9.57 -10.49 18.23
C THR A 43 -8.25 -10.69 17.48
N GLY A 44 -7.44 -11.67 17.89
CA GLY A 44 -6.18 -12.00 17.21
C GLY A 44 -6.41 -12.45 15.78
N LEU A 45 -7.44 -13.27 15.51
CA LEU A 45 -7.78 -13.71 14.16
C LEU A 45 -8.24 -12.55 13.26
N VAL A 46 -9.11 -11.67 13.78
CA VAL A 46 -9.60 -10.51 13.02
C VAL A 46 -8.43 -9.56 12.71
N LEU A 47 -7.61 -9.22 13.70
CA LEU A 47 -6.45 -8.35 13.50
C LEU A 47 -5.44 -8.99 12.55
N GLY A 48 -5.18 -10.29 12.68
CA GLY A 48 -4.30 -11.05 11.78
C GLY A 48 -4.78 -11.01 10.33
N TYR A 49 -6.08 -11.21 10.10
CA TYR A 49 -6.67 -11.06 8.76
C TYR A 49 -6.48 -9.63 8.22
N MET A 50 -6.80 -8.61 9.01
CA MET A 50 -6.65 -7.20 8.62
C MET A 50 -5.20 -6.86 8.25
N VAL A 51 -4.23 -7.32 9.06
CA VAL A 51 -2.80 -7.07 8.87
C VAL A 51 -2.28 -7.76 7.61
N ILE A 52 -2.56 -9.05 7.43
CA ILE A 52 -2.12 -9.79 6.23
C ILE A 52 -2.76 -9.19 4.99
N HIS A 53 -4.07 -8.96 5.01
CA HIS A 53 -4.81 -8.38 3.90
C HIS A 53 -4.24 -7.03 3.47
N THR A 54 -4.08 -6.11 4.42
CA THR A 54 -3.60 -4.76 4.13
C THR A 54 -2.12 -4.75 3.75
N THR A 55 -1.31 -5.67 4.26
CA THR A 55 0.10 -5.82 3.84
C THR A 55 0.20 -6.16 2.34
N ILE A 56 -0.64 -7.09 1.86
CA ILE A 56 -0.69 -7.44 0.44
C ILE A 56 -1.19 -6.25 -0.38
N LEU A 57 -2.29 -5.61 0.05
CA LEU A 57 -2.87 -4.46 -0.64
C LEU A 57 -1.88 -3.28 -0.73
N LEU A 58 -1.19 -2.95 0.37
CA LEU A 58 -0.17 -1.91 0.43
C LEU A 58 1.01 -2.21 -0.49
N SER A 59 1.44 -3.47 -0.56
CA SER A 59 2.49 -3.92 -1.47
C SER A 59 2.12 -3.67 -2.93
N VAL A 60 0.89 -4.00 -3.32
CA VAL A 60 0.37 -3.70 -4.67
C VAL A 60 0.26 -2.18 -4.88
N GLN A 61 -0.28 -1.45 -3.91
CA GLN A 61 -0.43 0.01 -3.94
C GLN A 61 0.90 0.75 -4.19
N LEU A 62 1.96 0.34 -3.50
CA LEU A 62 3.30 0.88 -3.69
C LEU A 62 3.87 0.52 -5.08
N GLY A 63 3.69 -0.71 -5.53
CA GLY A 63 4.12 -1.15 -6.86
C GLY A 63 3.46 -0.34 -7.99
N ILE A 64 2.15 -0.13 -7.89
CA ILE A 64 1.39 0.71 -8.85
C ILE A 64 1.85 2.16 -8.78
N GLN A 65 2.06 2.71 -7.59
CA GLN A 65 2.54 4.08 -7.43
C GLN A 65 3.91 4.29 -8.09
N VAL A 66 4.86 3.36 -7.90
CA VAL A 66 6.18 3.40 -8.56
C VAL A 66 6.03 3.30 -10.07
N LEU A 67 5.19 2.40 -10.58
CA LEU A 67 4.94 2.25 -12.00
C LEU A 67 4.38 3.54 -12.62
N GLU A 68 3.44 4.19 -11.95
CA GLU A 68 2.84 5.45 -12.39
C GLU A 68 3.81 6.62 -12.31
N LEU A 69 4.69 6.64 -11.30
CA LEU A 69 5.76 7.62 -11.18
C LEU A 69 6.73 7.52 -12.37
N ILE A 70 7.17 6.31 -12.71
CA ILE A 70 8.04 6.05 -13.88
C ILE A 70 7.35 6.48 -15.17
N ARG A 71 6.04 6.25 -15.29
CA ARG A 71 5.24 6.62 -16.47
C ARG A 71 4.79 8.07 -16.48
N ILE A 72 5.17 8.89 -15.48
CA ILE A 72 4.76 10.29 -15.32
C ILE A 72 3.22 10.44 -15.40
N ARG A 73 2.51 9.56 -14.69
CA ARG A 73 1.06 9.56 -14.55
C ARG A 73 0.65 10.03 -13.14
N MET A 74 -0.61 10.46 -13.03
CA MET A 74 -1.21 10.67 -11.71
C MET A 74 -1.20 9.35 -10.95
N PRO A 75 -0.98 9.37 -9.63
CA PRO A 75 -1.08 8.16 -8.83
C PRO A 75 -2.53 7.68 -8.72
N THR A 76 -2.69 6.37 -8.67
CA THR A 76 -3.93 5.66 -8.44
C THR A 76 -4.03 5.23 -6.99
N LEU A 77 -5.11 5.58 -6.32
CA LEU A 77 -5.49 5.03 -5.02
C LEU A 77 -6.33 3.76 -5.25
N LEU A 78 -5.75 2.59 -5.03
CA LEU A 78 -6.34 1.29 -5.37
C LEU A 78 -7.67 1.02 -4.67
N ILE A 79 -7.81 1.42 -3.41
CA ILE A 79 -9.03 1.19 -2.64
C ILE A 79 -10.25 1.91 -3.20
N SER A 80 -10.05 2.98 -3.98
CA SER A 80 -11.10 3.69 -4.68
C SER A 80 -11.18 3.34 -6.16
N TYR A 81 -10.14 2.74 -6.74
CA TYR A 81 -9.91 2.68 -8.18
C TYR A 81 -11.08 2.04 -8.95
N TYR A 82 -11.55 0.88 -8.52
CA TYR A 82 -12.65 0.18 -9.19
C TYR A 82 -14.01 0.87 -9.03
N PHE A 83 -14.16 1.76 -8.05
CA PHE A 83 -15.39 2.51 -7.82
C PHE A 83 -15.44 3.83 -8.61
N LEU A 84 -14.40 4.14 -9.39
CA LEU A 84 -14.35 5.34 -10.23
C LEU A 84 -14.92 5.13 -11.64
N PHE A 85 -15.21 3.89 -12.02
CA PHE A 85 -15.64 3.51 -13.36
C PHE A 85 -17.02 2.85 -13.28
N ASP A 86 -17.87 3.13 -14.27
CA ASP A 86 -19.17 2.47 -14.42
C ASP A 86 -18.99 1.04 -14.95
N ASP A 87 -20.02 0.19 -14.79
CA ASP A 87 -19.98 -1.24 -15.14
C ASP A 87 -19.70 -1.51 -16.63
N ASP A 88 -19.98 -0.55 -17.51
CA ASP A 88 -19.78 -0.61 -18.96
C ASP A 88 -18.49 0.06 -19.43
N GLU A 89 -17.74 0.72 -18.53
CA GLU A 89 -16.47 1.35 -18.85
C GLU A 89 -15.29 0.37 -18.78
N ALA A 90 -14.41 0.44 -19.77
CA ALA A 90 -13.20 -0.36 -19.76
C ALA A 90 -12.18 0.19 -18.76
N ILE A 91 -11.68 -0.67 -17.87
CA ILE A 91 -10.62 -0.32 -16.90
C ILE A 91 -9.35 0.16 -17.65
N PRO A 92 -8.90 1.41 -17.43
CA PRO A 92 -7.88 2.04 -18.27
C PRO A 92 -6.46 1.53 -17.99
N MET A 93 -6.22 0.88 -16.85
CA MET A 93 -4.93 0.26 -16.53
C MET A 93 -5.03 -1.26 -16.74
N PRO A 94 -4.45 -1.83 -17.82
CA PRO A 94 -4.58 -3.26 -18.13
C PRO A 94 -4.08 -4.19 -17.02
N LEU A 95 -3.10 -3.73 -16.22
CA LEU A 95 -2.57 -4.49 -15.10
C LEU A 95 -3.59 -4.68 -13.97
N LEU A 96 -4.51 -3.72 -13.83
CA LEU A 96 -5.62 -3.72 -12.86
C LEU A 96 -6.94 -4.17 -13.49
N ASP A 97 -6.96 -4.52 -14.77
CA ASP A 97 -8.16 -5.07 -15.41
C ASP A 97 -8.27 -6.57 -15.03
N PRO A 98 -9.30 -6.99 -14.27
CA PRO A 98 -9.45 -8.38 -13.83
C PRO A 98 -9.74 -9.36 -14.98
N VAL A 99 -10.21 -8.87 -16.13
CA VAL A 99 -10.40 -9.69 -17.34
C VAL A 99 -9.07 -9.98 -18.03
N LYS A 100 -8.11 -9.05 -17.92
CA LYS A 100 -6.82 -9.13 -18.62
C LYS A 100 -5.65 -9.59 -17.74
N SER A 101 -5.74 -9.44 -16.42
CA SER A 101 -4.62 -9.62 -15.50
C SER A 101 -5.02 -10.35 -14.22
N ARG A 102 -4.22 -11.36 -13.83
CA ARG A 102 -4.39 -12.03 -12.53
C ARG A 102 -4.14 -11.08 -11.36
N LEU A 103 -3.24 -10.11 -11.52
CA LEU A 103 -3.03 -9.07 -10.51
C LEU A 103 -4.28 -8.20 -10.38
N GLY A 104 -4.98 -7.92 -11.48
CA GLY A 104 -6.28 -7.24 -11.47
C GLY A 104 -7.30 -8.01 -10.63
N VAL A 105 -7.43 -9.33 -10.85
CA VAL A 105 -8.31 -10.19 -10.04
C VAL A 105 -7.96 -10.14 -8.56
N ILE A 106 -6.68 -10.35 -8.21
CA ILE A 106 -6.22 -10.31 -6.82
C ILE A 106 -6.51 -8.95 -6.19
N THR A 107 -6.23 -7.87 -6.91
CA THR A 107 -6.45 -6.51 -6.43
C THR A 107 -7.93 -6.23 -6.23
N LEU A 108 -8.79 -6.66 -7.16
CA LEU A 108 -10.24 -6.53 -7.03
C LEU A 108 -10.74 -7.29 -5.79
N LEU A 109 -10.29 -8.53 -5.59
CA LEU A 109 -10.65 -9.32 -4.42
C LEU A 109 -10.21 -8.63 -3.11
N LEU A 110 -8.99 -8.09 -3.06
CA LEU A 110 -8.51 -7.33 -1.90
C LEU A 110 -9.35 -6.07 -1.66
N VAL A 111 -9.72 -5.34 -2.71
CA VAL A 111 -10.56 -4.14 -2.58
C VAL A 111 -11.94 -4.53 -2.05
N ILE A 112 -12.63 -5.49 -2.64
CA ILE A 112 -14.00 -5.85 -2.19
C ILE A 112 -14.02 -6.53 -0.81
N SER A 113 -12.96 -7.27 -0.43
CA SER A 113 -12.96 -8.04 0.81
C SER A 113 -12.57 -7.22 2.05
N GLY A 114 -12.22 -5.94 1.89
CA GLY A 114 -11.94 -5.06 3.03
C GLY A 114 -11.07 -3.85 2.76
N GLY A 115 -10.51 -3.68 1.56
CA GLY A 115 -9.59 -2.57 1.24
C GLY A 115 -10.10 -1.18 1.64
N PRO A 116 -11.30 -0.75 1.22
CA PRO A 116 -11.89 0.55 1.57
C PRO A 116 -12.06 0.80 3.08
N VAL A 117 -12.10 -0.26 3.90
CA VAL A 117 -12.30 -0.17 5.35
C VAL A 117 -10.96 -0.29 6.09
N PHE A 118 -10.19 -1.33 5.81
CA PHE A 118 -8.94 -1.59 6.54
C PHE A 118 -7.88 -0.53 6.25
N PHE A 119 -7.77 -0.10 4.99
CA PHE A 119 -6.72 0.82 4.59
C PHE A 119 -6.84 2.19 5.30
N PRO A 120 -8.03 2.84 5.37
CA PRO A 120 -8.20 4.03 6.21
C PRO A 120 -8.00 3.78 7.71
N ILE A 121 -8.40 2.62 8.24
CA ILE A 121 -8.18 2.27 9.66
C ILE A 121 -6.68 2.28 9.96
N PHE A 122 -5.86 1.57 9.17
CA PHE A 122 -4.42 1.53 9.37
C PHE A 122 -3.77 2.91 9.15
N ALA A 123 -4.22 3.70 8.17
CA ALA A 123 -3.74 5.07 7.98
C ALA A 123 -4.03 5.96 9.21
N ALA A 124 -5.25 5.88 9.75
CA ALA A 124 -5.64 6.64 10.93
C ALA A 124 -4.87 6.21 12.18
N SER A 125 -4.73 4.90 12.40
CA SER A 125 -3.92 4.35 13.50
C SER A 125 -2.46 4.79 13.40
N GLY A 126 -1.86 4.73 12.21
CA GLY A 126 -0.50 5.20 11.99
C GLY A 126 -0.35 6.70 12.21
N LEU A 127 -1.33 7.49 11.79
CA LEU A 127 -1.35 8.94 12.06
C LEU A 127 -1.38 9.23 13.56
N LEU A 128 -2.26 8.56 14.31
CA LEU A 128 -2.33 8.72 15.77
C LEU A 128 -1.00 8.37 16.43
N PHE A 129 -0.36 7.30 15.99
CA PHE A 129 0.94 6.88 16.51
C PHE A 129 2.05 7.90 16.21
N VAL A 130 2.15 8.35 14.95
CA VAL A 130 3.11 9.41 14.56
C VAL A 130 2.87 10.67 15.38
N MET A 131 1.62 11.09 15.56
CA MET A 131 1.28 12.27 16.37
C MET A 131 1.66 12.07 17.84
N ALA A 132 1.40 10.90 18.42
CA ALA A 132 1.78 10.59 19.79
C ALA A 132 3.31 10.64 19.97
N LEU A 133 4.07 10.09 19.02
CA LEU A 133 5.52 10.16 19.02
C LEU A 133 6.04 11.60 18.89
N LEU A 134 5.45 12.42 18.01
CA LEU A 134 5.85 13.81 17.82
C LEU A 134 5.57 14.69 19.04
N VAL A 135 4.50 14.39 19.79
CA VAL A 135 4.18 15.07 21.05
C VAL A 135 5.14 14.68 22.16
N GLN A 136 5.45 13.39 22.29
CA GLN A 136 6.35 12.88 23.34
C GLN A 136 7.82 13.22 23.06
N ASN A 137 8.21 13.21 21.79
CA ASN A 137 9.57 13.47 21.34
C ASN A 137 9.53 14.56 20.25
N PRO A 138 9.77 15.84 20.59
CA PRO A 138 9.92 16.86 19.58
C PRO A 138 11.05 16.47 18.62
N LEU A 139 10.85 16.72 17.32
CA LEU A 139 11.72 16.32 16.20
C LEU A 139 13.19 16.72 16.43
N THR A 140 13.94 15.84 17.10
CA THR A 140 15.38 15.94 17.23
C THR A 140 16.01 15.14 16.08
N LEU A 141 17.00 15.72 15.42
CA LEU A 141 17.67 15.12 14.27
C LEU A 141 18.17 13.67 14.52
N PRO A 142 18.71 13.31 15.70
CA PRO A 142 19.11 11.94 16.00
C PRO A 142 17.94 10.94 15.98
N LEU A 143 16.75 11.35 16.44
CA LEU A 143 15.57 10.51 16.48
C LEU A 143 14.99 10.29 15.08
N ILE A 144 15.01 11.32 14.23
CA ILE A 144 14.63 11.19 12.81
C ILE A 144 15.54 10.17 12.12
N ILE A 145 16.85 10.25 12.37
CA ILE A 145 17.82 9.31 11.80
C ILE A 145 17.58 7.89 12.32
N SER A 146 17.27 7.69 13.61
CA SER A 146 16.99 6.36 14.14
C SER A 146 15.73 5.75 13.53
N TYR A 147 14.64 6.51 13.41
CA TYR A 147 13.42 6.03 12.75
C TYR A 147 13.62 5.76 11.26
N PHE A 148 14.43 6.57 10.58
CA PHE A 148 14.73 6.35 9.17
C PHE A 148 15.59 5.10 8.96
N ILE A 149 16.55 4.83 9.85
CA ILE A 149 17.34 3.58 9.84
C ILE A 149 16.43 2.38 10.12
N GLU A 150 15.53 2.49 11.10
CA GLU A 150 14.59 1.41 11.42
C GLU A 150 13.66 1.14 10.23
N PHE A 151 13.09 2.18 9.62
CA PHE A 151 12.33 2.09 8.37
C PHE A 151 13.13 1.41 7.25
N ILE A 152 14.40 1.82 7.04
CA ILE A 152 15.29 1.20 6.06
C ILE A 152 15.60 -0.26 6.40
N ASN A 153 15.62 -0.67 7.68
CA ASN A 153 15.85 -2.07 8.06
C ASN A 153 14.60 -2.95 7.91
N TRP A 154 13.40 -2.37 8.06
CA TRP A 154 12.13 -3.04 7.76
C TRP A 154 11.82 -3.11 6.26
N MET A 155 12.36 -2.18 5.46
CA MET A 155 12.25 -2.19 4.00
C MET A 155 12.77 -3.48 3.33
N PRO A 156 13.96 -4.03 3.63
CA PRO A 156 14.50 -5.20 2.93
C PRO A 156 13.64 -6.45 3.05
N PRO A 157 13.12 -6.85 4.24
CA PRO A 157 12.17 -7.95 4.34
C PRO A 157 10.90 -7.74 3.47
N LEU A 158 10.36 -6.52 3.47
CA LEU A 158 9.18 -6.18 2.68
C LEU A 158 9.47 -6.10 1.18
N LEU A 159 10.62 -5.57 0.78
CA LEU A 159 11.06 -5.54 -0.60
C LEU A 159 11.34 -6.96 -1.11
N VAL A 160 11.93 -7.83 -0.30
CA VAL A 160 12.10 -9.25 -0.63
C VAL A 160 10.75 -9.91 -0.82
N LEU A 161 9.78 -9.64 0.05
CA LEU A 161 8.41 -10.16 -0.10
C LEU A 161 7.75 -9.64 -1.38
N ILE A 162 7.84 -8.33 -1.67
CA ILE A 162 7.33 -7.70 -2.89
C ILE A 162 7.98 -8.31 -4.13
N VAL A 163 9.30 -8.42 -4.15
CA VAL A 163 10.07 -9.02 -5.25
C VAL A 163 9.69 -10.49 -5.43
N ALA A 164 9.52 -11.25 -4.35
CA ALA A 164 9.09 -12.64 -4.41
C ALA A 164 7.67 -12.77 -5.00
N ILE A 165 6.73 -11.91 -4.59
CA ILE A 165 5.37 -11.87 -5.13
C ILE A 165 5.39 -11.47 -6.61
N VAL A 166 6.20 -10.49 -7.00
CA VAL A 166 6.34 -10.04 -8.39
C VAL A 166 6.95 -11.13 -9.26
N ILE A 167 8.04 -11.77 -8.82
CA ILE A 167 8.67 -12.89 -9.53
C ILE A 167 7.68 -14.05 -9.67
N ALA A 168 6.99 -14.45 -8.60
CA ALA A 168 5.97 -15.49 -8.66
C ALA A 168 4.85 -15.12 -9.64
N SER A 169 4.41 -13.87 -9.64
CA SER A 169 3.39 -13.37 -10.58
C SER A 169 3.87 -13.44 -12.03
N ILE A 170 5.11 -13.03 -12.31
CA ILE A 170 5.70 -13.09 -13.66
C ILE A 170 5.85 -14.53 -14.13
N VAL A 171 6.43 -15.41 -13.30
CA VAL A 171 6.63 -16.83 -13.60
C VAL A 171 5.29 -17.49 -13.94
N ILE A 172 4.25 -17.25 -13.15
CA ILE A 172 2.90 -17.78 -13.37
C ILE A 172 2.26 -17.27 -14.68
N ILE A 173 2.60 -16.05 -15.12
CA ILE A 173 2.13 -15.48 -16.39
C ILE A 173 2.88 -16.12 -17.56
N GLU A 174 4.21 -16.23 -17.47
CA GLU A 174 5.08 -16.77 -18.52
C GLU A 174 4.76 -18.25 -18.80
N PHE A 175 4.62 -19.07 -17.75
CA PHE A 175 4.30 -20.49 -17.88
C PHE A 175 2.87 -20.78 -18.37
N ARG A 176 2.00 -19.76 -18.50
CA ARG A 176 0.67 -19.92 -19.09
C ARG A 176 0.64 -19.69 -20.61
N HIS A 177 1.72 -19.16 -21.18
CA HIS A 177 1.84 -18.85 -22.61
C HIS A 177 2.74 -19.85 -23.36
N VAL A 178 3.24 -20.89 -22.68
CA VAL A 178 3.98 -22.02 -23.26
C VAL A 178 3.05 -23.23 -23.36
#